data_AF-A0A517PR26-F1
#
_entry.id   AF-A0A517PR26-F1
#
_cell.length_a   1.000
_cell.length_b   1.000
_cell.length_c   1.000
_cell.angle_alpha   90.00
_cell.angle_beta   90.00
_cell.angle_gamma   90.00
#
_symmetry.space_group_name_H-M   'P 1'
#
loop_
_entity.id
_entity.type
_entity.pdbx_description
1 polymer ?
#
loop_
_entity_poly.entity_id
_entity_poly.type
_entity_poly.pdbx_seq_one_letter_code
_entity_poly.pdbx_strand_id
1 'polypeptide(L)'
;MRFHNRSSTPSYFSRRDQVRLFRLVAALGVILLAILYASRESTWYWLTGPPTEQRQGEQQLDPDRDVDYNVKEDSALRPGEFRSQPEPEVDIPESVNPQLENGEYDVRVDPRLLKQVTDSVSGIRPYEANALYYLLAKAASIPQNVLERSAEPAPPFVVLMNESSKYRGELMTVKGQLKRLVPLKPEENKFGIKTLYEGWFFSKDSGTHPWRFLCTQLPEGIPTGPDLQEMPSVQITGYYFKKYGYPSQAGKLQTAPLLIAGQIRWFLASETPQAPSSSGAVKYIVILFLVISITLAFLIWRFTINDQEFARSKTAKLMERPDMSMDDLKNIKTVDIGEVLKQLGEQADSDSTDKPGKPDPDSDKP
;
A
#
# COMPACT_ATOMS: atom_id res chain seq x y z
N MET A 1 -75.68 -20.46 38.24
CA MET A 1 -74.31 -21.01 38.09
C MET A 1 -74.15 -21.62 36.69
N ARG A 2 -73.29 -21.03 35.84
CA ARG A 2 -72.71 -21.65 34.64
C ARG A 2 -71.46 -20.84 34.26
N PHE A 3 -70.36 -21.54 34.00
CA PHE A 3 -69.00 -20.99 33.85
C PHE A 3 -68.81 -20.22 32.54
N HIS A 4 -68.08 -19.10 32.59
CA HIS A 4 -67.57 -18.41 31.40
C HIS A 4 -66.34 -19.15 30.87
N ASN A 5 -66.37 -19.53 29.59
CA ASN A 5 -65.23 -20.12 28.88
C ASN A 5 -64.36 -18.99 28.31
N ARG A 6 -63.07 -18.95 28.65
CA ARG A 6 -62.12 -17.97 28.09
C ARG A 6 -61.69 -18.42 26.69
N SER A 7 -61.91 -17.59 25.68
CA SER A 7 -61.29 -17.75 24.36
C SER A 7 -59.90 -17.11 24.35
N SER A 8 -58.88 -17.91 24.00
CA SER A 8 -57.51 -17.44 23.73
C SER A 8 -57.45 -16.84 22.31
N THR A 9 -56.79 -15.70 22.15
CA THR A 9 -56.47 -15.09 20.85
C THR A 9 -55.57 -16.00 19.99
N PRO A 10 -55.70 -16.00 18.65
CA PRO A 10 -54.89 -16.84 17.78
C PRO A 10 -53.45 -16.30 17.65
N SER A 11 -52.48 -17.21 17.83
CA SER A 11 -51.05 -16.94 17.73
C SER A 11 -50.60 -16.90 16.25
N TYR A 12 -50.29 -15.72 15.73
CA TYR A 12 -50.00 -15.46 14.31
C TYR A 12 -48.58 -15.77 13.81
N PHE A 13 -47.84 -16.67 14.47
CA PHE A 13 -46.56 -17.12 13.93
C PHE A 13 -46.35 -18.61 14.17
N SER A 14 -46.61 -19.41 13.14
CA SER A 14 -46.19 -20.81 13.15
C SER A 14 -44.66 -20.86 13.18
N ARG A 15 -44.08 -21.77 13.98
CA ARG A 15 -42.62 -21.95 14.06
C ARG A 15 -41.96 -22.14 12.69
N ARG A 16 -42.71 -22.61 11.69
CA ARG A 16 -42.22 -22.84 10.33
C ARG A 16 -42.02 -21.53 9.56
N ASP A 17 -42.89 -20.54 9.77
CA ASP A 17 -42.79 -19.24 9.10
C ASP A 17 -41.70 -18.37 9.75
N GLN A 18 -41.53 -18.47 11.07
CA GLN A 18 -40.41 -17.83 11.77
C GLN A 18 -39.05 -18.33 11.29
N VAL A 19 -38.93 -19.64 11.02
CA VAL A 19 -37.67 -20.23 10.51
C VAL A 19 -37.40 -19.81 9.06
N ARG A 20 -38.44 -19.63 8.22
CA ARG A 20 -38.28 -19.13 6.85
C ARG A 20 -37.84 -17.66 6.84
N LEU A 21 -38.47 -16.82 7.66
CA LEU A 21 -38.11 -15.41 7.79
C LEU A 21 -36.68 -15.25 8.32
N PHE A 22 -36.31 -16.02 9.35
CA PHE A 22 -34.96 -15.98 9.91
C PHE A 22 -33.88 -16.37 8.88
N ARG A 23 -34.16 -17.35 8.00
CA ARG A 23 -33.23 -17.75 6.94
C ARG A 23 -33.06 -16.69 5.86
N LEU A 24 -34.14 -15.99 5.49
CA LEU A 24 -34.07 -14.86 4.54
C LEU A 24 -33.24 -13.71 5.11
N VAL A 25 -33.46 -13.36 6.38
CA VAL A 25 -32.69 -12.32 7.07
C VAL A 25 -31.22 -12.73 7.21
N ALA A 26 -30.94 -14.00 7.52
CA ALA A 26 -29.57 -14.51 7.59
C ALA A 26 -28.87 -14.48 6.22
N ALA A 27 -29.56 -14.85 5.14
CA ALA A 27 -29.00 -14.77 3.79
C ALA A 27 -28.71 -13.32 3.37
N LEU A 28 -29.61 -12.39 3.69
CA LEU A 28 -29.40 -10.96 3.45
C LEU A 28 -28.21 -10.43 4.27
N GLY A 29 -28.06 -10.88 5.52
CA GLY A 29 -26.93 -10.52 6.37
C GLY A 29 -25.59 -10.99 5.82
N VAL A 30 -25.53 -12.21 5.26
CA VAL A 30 -24.31 -12.75 4.62
C VAL A 30 -23.97 -11.95 3.35
N ILE A 31 -24.96 -11.58 2.54
CA ILE A 31 -24.75 -10.76 1.34
C ILE A 31 -24.22 -9.37 1.72
N LEU A 32 -24.81 -8.73 2.74
CA LEU A 32 -24.33 -7.43 3.23
C LEU A 32 -22.91 -7.53 3.80
N LEU A 33 -22.60 -8.58 4.55
CA LEU A 33 -21.24 -8.84 5.04
C LEU A 33 -20.24 -9.02 3.89
N ALA A 34 -20.62 -9.73 2.83
CA ALA A 34 -19.79 -9.91 1.65
C ALA A 34 -19.56 -8.58 0.90
N ILE A 35 -20.60 -7.75 0.76
CA ILE A 35 -20.49 -6.41 0.16
C ILE A 35 -19.58 -5.50 1.01
N LEU A 36 -19.73 -5.52 2.34
CA LEU A 36 -18.90 -4.73 3.26
C LEU A 36 -17.43 -5.21 3.30
N TYR A 37 -17.18 -6.49 3.03
CA TYR A 37 -15.83 -7.04 2.92
C TYR A 37 -15.20 -6.72 1.56
N ALA A 38 -16.00 -6.77 0.49
CA ALA A 38 -15.59 -6.41 -0.87
C ALA A 38 -15.42 -4.89 -1.06
N SER A 39 -16.05 -4.03 -0.25
CA SER A 39 -15.86 -2.58 -0.33
C SER A 39 -14.56 -2.09 0.30
N ARG A 40 -13.78 -2.97 0.97
CA ARG A 40 -12.45 -2.61 1.48
C ARG A 40 -11.45 -2.62 0.33
N GLU A 41 -10.83 -1.47 0.07
CA GLU A 41 -9.84 -1.28 -0.99
C GLU A 41 -8.67 -2.28 -0.89
N SER A 42 -8.30 -2.69 0.33
CA SER A 42 -7.26 -3.69 0.58
C SER A 42 -7.55 -5.07 0.00
N THR A 43 -8.83 -5.43 -0.15
CA THR A 43 -9.25 -6.72 -0.70
C THR A 43 -9.00 -6.80 -2.21
N TRP A 44 -8.75 -5.66 -2.87
CA TRP A 44 -8.49 -5.57 -4.31
C TRP A 44 -7.01 -5.44 -4.65
N TYR A 45 -6.10 -5.34 -3.67
CA TYR A 45 -4.67 -5.18 -3.92
C TYR A 45 -4.00 -6.38 -4.59
N TRP A 46 -4.62 -7.56 -4.58
CA TRP A 46 -4.15 -8.68 -5.38
C TRP A 46 -4.41 -8.49 -6.89
N LEU A 47 -5.40 -7.66 -7.25
CA LEU A 47 -5.77 -7.38 -8.64
C LEU A 47 -5.11 -6.10 -9.16
N THR A 48 -4.97 -5.07 -8.32
CA THR A 48 -4.45 -3.75 -8.72
C THR A 48 -3.04 -3.42 -8.19
N GLY A 49 -2.50 -4.25 -7.29
CA GLY A 49 -1.32 -3.90 -6.49
C GLY A 49 -1.66 -2.94 -5.33
N PRO A 50 -0.82 -2.86 -4.29
CA PRO A 50 -0.97 -1.85 -3.25
C PRO A 50 -0.75 -0.45 -3.84
N PRO A 51 -1.49 0.58 -3.39
CA PRO A 51 -1.34 1.92 -3.90
C PRO A 51 0.09 2.42 -3.63
N THR A 52 0.78 2.81 -4.70
CA THR A 52 2.02 3.57 -4.61
C THR A 52 1.69 4.85 -3.87
N GLU A 53 2.20 5.02 -2.64
CA GLU A 53 2.14 6.31 -1.95
C GLU A 53 2.74 7.36 -2.88
N GLN A 54 1.87 8.20 -3.45
CA GLN A 54 2.26 9.35 -4.24
C GLN A 54 3.00 10.31 -3.32
N ARG A 55 4.33 10.22 -3.33
CA ARG A 55 5.17 11.33 -2.86
C ARG A 55 4.92 12.50 -3.80
N GLN A 56 4.21 13.50 -3.29
CA GLN A 56 4.09 14.81 -3.94
C GLN A 56 5.52 15.32 -4.23
N GLY A 57 5.89 15.34 -5.51
CA GLY A 57 7.23 15.74 -5.95
C GLY A 57 7.82 14.95 -7.12
N GLU A 58 7.07 14.05 -7.77
CA GLU A 58 7.49 13.47 -9.05
C GLU A 58 7.41 14.54 -10.14
N GLN A 59 8.52 15.25 -10.37
CA GLN A 59 8.82 15.72 -11.72
C GLN A 59 8.65 14.52 -12.63
N GLN A 60 7.68 14.59 -13.54
CA GLN A 60 7.37 13.55 -14.51
C GLN A 60 8.67 13.15 -15.23
N LEU A 61 9.28 12.06 -14.77
CA LEU A 61 10.43 11.46 -15.44
C LEU A 61 9.95 11.06 -16.82
N ASP A 62 10.58 11.62 -17.84
CA ASP A 62 10.48 11.13 -19.19
C ASP A 62 10.94 9.66 -19.18
N PRO A 63 10.03 8.68 -19.40
CA PRO A 63 10.36 7.26 -19.35
C PRO A 63 11.34 6.86 -20.46
N ASP A 64 11.62 7.77 -21.41
CA ASP A 64 12.49 7.57 -22.57
C ASP A 64 13.91 8.15 -22.40
N ARG A 65 14.26 8.69 -21.22
CA ARG A 65 15.65 9.04 -20.92
C ARG A 65 16.45 7.79 -20.58
N ASP A 66 16.85 7.05 -21.61
CA ASP A 66 17.83 5.98 -21.52
C ASP A 66 19.07 6.45 -20.77
N VAL A 67 19.41 5.75 -19.69
CA VAL A 67 20.60 6.05 -18.90
C VAL A 67 21.83 5.73 -19.74
N ASP A 68 22.73 6.72 -19.92
CA ASP A 68 24.01 6.48 -20.56
C ASP A 68 24.96 5.73 -19.61
N TYR A 69 25.07 4.43 -19.84
CA TYR A 69 25.97 3.53 -19.12
C TYR A 69 27.39 3.50 -19.69
N ASN A 70 27.68 4.18 -20.80
CA ASN A 70 28.99 4.09 -21.44
C ASN A 70 30.09 4.75 -20.60
N VAL A 71 31.27 4.16 -20.68
CA VAL A 71 32.49 4.72 -20.10
C VAL A 71 33.16 5.60 -21.13
N LYS A 72 33.54 6.80 -20.73
CA LYS A 72 34.38 7.73 -21.49
C LYS A 72 35.80 7.22 -21.45
N GLU A 73 36.24 6.69 -22.58
CA GLU A 73 37.64 6.34 -22.79
C GLU A 73 38.44 7.56 -23.23
N ASP A 74 39.67 7.61 -22.75
CA ASP A 74 40.62 8.63 -23.13
C ASP A 74 41.10 8.37 -24.57
N SER A 75 40.99 9.37 -25.44
CA SER A 75 41.57 9.28 -26.79
C SER A 75 43.07 8.98 -26.72
N ALA A 76 43.58 8.13 -27.61
CA ALA A 76 45.01 7.86 -27.67
C ALA A 76 45.78 9.16 -27.96
N LEU A 77 46.84 9.40 -27.19
CA LEU A 77 47.72 10.56 -27.37
C LEU A 77 48.56 10.39 -28.63
N ARG A 78 48.76 11.47 -29.37
CA ARG A 78 49.71 11.48 -30.48
C ARG A 78 51.15 11.46 -29.93
N PRO A 79 52.14 10.97 -30.70
CA PRO A 79 53.53 11.07 -30.31
C PRO A 79 53.92 12.52 -30.00
N GLY A 80 54.44 12.78 -28.79
CA GLY A 80 54.81 14.12 -28.31
C GLY A 80 53.69 14.90 -27.62
N GLU A 81 52.47 14.39 -27.61
CA GLU A 81 51.35 14.96 -26.86
C GLU A 81 51.35 14.43 -25.41
N PHE A 82 51.18 15.32 -24.44
CA PHE A 82 51.02 14.96 -23.03
C PHE A 82 49.80 15.68 -22.47
N ARG A 83 49.15 15.07 -21.47
CA ARG A 83 48.03 15.69 -20.75
C ARG A 83 48.54 16.24 -19.44
N SER A 84 48.29 17.52 -19.20
CA SER A 84 48.42 18.10 -17.87
C SER A 84 47.27 17.64 -16.98
N GLN A 85 47.55 17.55 -15.68
CA GLN A 85 46.49 17.39 -14.69
C GLN A 85 45.77 18.74 -14.52
N PRO A 86 44.45 18.73 -14.30
CA PRO A 86 43.74 19.96 -13.95
C PRO A 86 44.26 20.51 -12.62
N GLU A 87 44.45 21.83 -12.55
CA GLU A 87 44.91 22.49 -11.32
C GLU A 87 43.75 22.63 -10.32
N PRO A 88 43.89 22.18 -9.04
CA PRO A 88 42.86 22.27 -8.00
C PRO A 88 42.27 23.69 -7.91
N GLU A 89 40.94 23.81 -7.89
CA GLU A 89 40.28 25.12 -7.67
C GLU A 89 40.42 25.57 -6.21
N VAL A 90 40.44 24.61 -5.28
CA VAL A 90 40.63 24.83 -3.86
C VAL A 90 41.53 23.73 -3.33
N ASP A 91 42.48 24.10 -2.46
CA ASP A 91 43.29 23.14 -1.74
C ASP A 91 42.44 22.31 -0.78
N ILE A 92 42.60 20.99 -0.87
CA ILE A 92 41.93 20.08 0.04
C ILE A 92 42.56 20.26 1.43
N PRO A 93 41.75 20.43 2.51
CA PRO A 93 42.27 20.60 3.86
C PRO A 93 43.23 19.48 4.26
N GLU A 94 44.32 19.82 4.94
CA GLU A 94 45.33 18.84 5.40
C GLU A 94 44.78 17.88 6.48
N SER A 95 43.80 18.36 7.25
CA SER A 95 43.16 17.58 8.31
C SER A 95 41.65 17.72 8.25
N VAL A 96 40.95 16.65 8.61
CA VAL A 96 39.50 16.66 8.76
C VAL A 96 39.15 17.00 10.21
N ASN A 97 38.50 18.14 10.42
CA ASN A 97 37.83 18.43 11.69
C ASN A 97 36.31 18.44 11.45
N PRO A 98 35.60 17.35 11.79
CA PRO A 98 34.17 17.26 11.53
C PRO A 98 33.33 17.97 12.60
N GLN A 99 33.89 18.38 13.74
CA GLN A 99 33.14 19.01 14.82
C GLN A 99 33.17 20.53 14.69
N LEU A 100 31.99 21.12 14.73
CA LEU A 100 31.76 22.55 14.80
C LEU A 100 32.03 23.05 16.23
N GLU A 101 32.20 24.37 16.39
CA GLU A 101 32.46 25.00 17.70
C GLU A 101 31.34 24.73 18.73
N ASN A 102 30.12 24.48 18.26
CA ASN A 102 28.97 24.13 19.09
C ASN A 102 28.90 22.63 19.47
N GLY A 103 29.86 21.81 19.02
CA GLY A 103 29.90 20.36 19.25
C GLY A 103 29.06 19.52 18.29
N GLU A 104 28.36 20.14 17.32
CA GLU A 104 27.67 19.41 16.25
C GLU A 104 28.66 18.92 15.19
N TYR A 105 28.27 17.89 14.43
CA TYR A 105 29.08 17.40 13.31
C TYR A 105 28.70 18.12 12.02
N ASP A 106 29.67 18.71 11.35
CA ASP A 106 29.53 19.19 9.98
C ASP A 106 29.54 18.01 8.99
N VAL A 107 28.35 17.62 8.58
CA VAL A 107 28.14 16.57 7.58
C VAL A 107 28.25 17.08 6.15
N ARG A 108 28.31 18.39 5.89
CA ARG A 108 28.28 18.92 4.52
C ARG A 108 29.67 18.89 3.89
N VAL A 109 29.72 18.78 2.57
CA VAL A 109 30.97 18.84 1.81
C VAL A 109 30.96 20.09 0.95
N ASP A 110 32.05 20.85 0.95
CA ASP A 110 32.21 21.96 0.01
C ASP A 110 32.26 21.41 -1.42
N PRO A 111 31.30 21.75 -2.31
CA PRO A 111 31.25 21.22 -3.67
C PRO A 111 32.50 21.54 -4.50
N ARG A 112 33.22 22.61 -4.16
CA ARG A 112 34.45 23.03 -4.86
C ARG A 112 35.55 21.97 -4.79
N LEU A 113 35.60 21.19 -3.69
CA LEU A 113 36.55 20.09 -3.50
C LEU A 113 36.33 18.96 -4.51
N LEU A 114 35.13 18.85 -5.08
CA LEU A 114 34.72 17.75 -5.96
C LEU A 114 34.49 18.19 -7.41
N LYS A 115 34.76 19.45 -7.75
CA LYS A 115 34.50 20.00 -9.09
C LYS A 115 35.31 19.31 -10.19
N GLN A 116 36.51 18.85 -9.86
CA GLN A 116 37.41 18.17 -10.81
C GLN A 116 37.09 16.70 -11.04
N VAL A 117 36.26 16.12 -10.17
CA VAL A 117 35.85 14.74 -10.31
C VAL A 117 35.11 14.59 -11.63
N THR A 118 35.50 13.59 -12.41
CA THR A 118 34.98 13.38 -13.76
C THR A 118 34.13 12.13 -13.79
N ASP A 119 32.91 12.24 -14.32
CA ASP A 119 31.99 11.11 -14.45
C ASP A 119 32.29 10.23 -15.67
N SER A 120 31.82 8.99 -15.61
CA SER A 120 31.95 7.97 -16.64
C SER A 120 33.38 7.55 -16.97
N VAL A 121 34.38 7.83 -16.13
CA VAL A 121 35.75 7.35 -16.38
C VAL A 121 36.04 6.10 -15.56
N SER A 122 36.85 5.19 -16.12
CA SER A 122 37.35 4.03 -15.39
C SER A 122 38.36 4.43 -14.33
N GLY A 123 38.23 3.84 -13.15
CA GLY A 123 39.16 4.06 -12.06
C GLY A 123 39.00 5.42 -11.35
N ILE A 124 39.86 5.62 -10.36
CA ILE A 124 40.04 6.91 -9.67
C ILE A 124 41.27 7.56 -10.28
N ARG A 125 41.15 8.82 -10.74
CA ARG A 125 42.29 9.54 -11.32
C ARG A 125 43.20 10.05 -10.20
N PRO A 126 44.51 10.24 -10.46
CA PRO A 126 45.43 10.75 -9.44
C PRO A 126 44.99 12.07 -8.80
N TYR A 127 44.42 12.98 -9.59
CA TYR A 127 43.89 14.26 -9.10
C TYR A 127 42.57 14.13 -8.31
N GLU A 128 41.85 13.01 -8.43
CA GLU A 128 40.64 12.70 -7.65
C GLU A 128 40.97 12.02 -6.32
N ALA A 129 42.15 11.40 -6.20
CA ALA A 129 42.51 10.55 -5.07
C ALA A 129 42.48 11.33 -3.75
N ASN A 130 43.01 12.55 -3.71
CA ASN A 130 42.99 13.36 -2.49
C ASN A 130 41.55 13.67 -2.04
N ALA A 131 40.65 13.98 -2.97
CA ALA A 131 39.25 14.27 -2.66
C ALA A 131 38.53 13.01 -2.15
N LEU A 132 38.82 11.85 -2.75
CA LEU A 132 38.35 10.55 -2.30
C LEU A 132 38.77 10.27 -0.85
N TYR A 133 40.06 10.40 -0.53
CA TYR A 133 40.57 10.12 0.81
C TYR A 133 40.09 11.13 1.84
N TYR A 134 39.91 12.39 1.45
CA TYR A 134 39.27 13.39 2.30
C TYR A 134 37.84 12.97 2.68
N LEU A 135 37.03 12.51 1.70
CA LEU A 135 35.67 12.02 1.98
C LEU A 135 35.67 10.75 2.83
N LEU A 136 36.59 9.82 2.60
CA LEU A 136 36.74 8.62 3.43
C LEU A 136 37.08 8.99 4.88
N ALA A 137 38.01 9.93 5.07
CA ALA A 137 38.40 10.41 6.39
C ALA A 137 37.25 11.18 7.07
N LYS A 138 36.53 12.03 6.32
CA LYS A 138 35.34 12.73 6.81
C LYS A 138 34.25 11.75 7.25
N ALA A 139 33.89 10.80 6.41
CA ALA A 139 32.89 9.80 6.73
C ALA A 139 33.31 8.89 7.91
N ALA A 140 34.60 8.57 8.05
CA ALA A 140 35.10 7.78 9.18
C ALA A 140 35.16 8.57 10.50
N SER A 141 35.31 9.90 10.43
CA SER A 141 35.41 10.77 11.60
C SER A 141 34.07 11.14 12.23
N ILE A 142 32.96 10.92 11.51
CA ILE A 142 31.60 11.21 11.96
C ILE A 142 30.93 9.92 12.43
N PRO A 143 30.30 9.87 13.61
CA PRO A 143 29.57 8.69 14.06
C PRO A 143 28.48 8.25 13.07
N GLN A 144 28.39 6.95 12.80
CA GLN A 144 27.46 6.38 11.82
C GLN A 144 25.99 6.79 12.06
N ASN A 145 25.57 6.85 13.31
CA ASN A 145 24.21 7.27 13.69
C ASN A 145 23.92 8.75 13.36
N VAL A 146 24.94 9.61 13.35
CA VAL A 146 24.80 11.02 12.97
C VAL A 146 24.66 11.12 11.44
N LEU A 147 25.52 10.43 10.69
CA LEU A 147 25.40 10.37 9.22
C LEU A 147 24.02 9.87 8.79
N GLU A 148 23.53 8.77 9.38
CA GLU A 148 22.23 8.18 9.05
C GLU A 148 21.04 9.09 9.38
N ARG A 149 21.13 9.92 10.43
CA ARG A 149 20.08 10.88 10.80
C ARG A 149 20.09 12.12 9.92
N SER A 150 21.26 12.52 9.43
CA SER A 150 21.43 13.70 8.58
C SER A 150 21.26 13.40 7.08
N ALA A 151 21.28 12.13 6.69
CA ALA A 151 21.18 11.70 5.31
C ALA A 151 19.72 11.51 4.87
N GLU A 152 19.38 12.05 3.71
CA GLU A 152 18.13 11.72 3.03
C GLU A 152 18.27 10.41 2.23
N PRO A 153 17.15 9.72 1.91
CA PRO A 153 17.17 8.63 0.94
C PRO A 153 17.71 9.12 -0.41
N ALA A 154 18.53 8.31 -1.07
CA ALA A 154 19.01 8.66 -2.40
C ALA A 154 17.85 8.87 -3.39
N PRO A 155 18.01 9.79 -4.36
CA PRO A 155 17.06 9.93 -5.46
C PRO A 155 16.99 8.61 -6.26
N PRO A 156 15.93 8.41 -7.08
CA PRO A 156 15.81 7.23 -7.93
C PRO A 156 17.07 7.01 -8.77
N PHE A 157 17.48 5.76 -8.93
CA PHE A 157 18.72 5.36 -9.60
C PHE A 157 18.91 6.04 -10.96
N VAL A 158 17.86 6.07 -11.78
CA VAL A 158 17.86 6.69 -13.11
C VAL A 158 18.13 8.21 -13.04
N VAL A 159 17.53 8.91 -12.07
CA VAL A 159 17.76 10.34 -11.85
C VAL A 159 19.20 10.58 -11.46
N LEU A 160 19.73 9.81 -10.51
CA LEU A 160 21.11 9.94 -10.06
C LEU A 160 22.11 9.71 -11.20
N MET A 161 21.86 8.73 -12.06
CA MET A 161 22.77 8.39 -13.16
C MET A 161 22.76 9.42 -14.30
N ASN A 162 21.60 10.06 -14.54
CA ASN A 162 21.44 11.11 -15.54
C ASN A 162 21.90 12.49 -15.03
N GLU A 163 21.70 12.78 -13.75
CA GLU A 163 22.06 14.05 -13.10
C GLU A 163 23.26 13.91 -12.13
N SER A 164 24.18 12.99 -12.43
CA SER A 164 25.30 12.61 -11.54
C SER A 164 26.07 13.80 -10.94
N SER A 165 26.40 14.80 -11.75
CA SER A 165 27.16 15.97 -11.31
C SER A 165 26.44 16.82 -10.26
N LYS A 166 25.10 16.82 -10.23
CA LYS A 166 24.27 17.60 -9.29
C LYS A 166 24.31 17.03 -7.88
N TYR A 167 24.45 15.72 -7.74
CA TYR A 167 24.43 15.04 -6.45
C TYR A 167 25.83 14.81 -5.86
N ARG A 168 26.87 15.33 -6.51
CA ARG A 168 28.25 15.13 -6.09
C ARG A 168 28.52 15.79 -4.73
N GLY A 169 29.00 14.99 -3.78
CA GLY A 169 29.24 15.40 -2.40
C GLY A 169 28.01 15.34 -1.50
N GLU A 170 26.84 15.00 -2.04
CA GLU A 170 25.62 14.88 -1.24
C GLU A 170 25.66 13.62 -0.37
N LEU A 171 25.27 13.78 0.90
CA LEU A 171 25.14 12.68 1.84
C LEU A 171 23.79 11.99 1.62
N MET A 172 23.81 10.70 1.30
CA MET A 172 22.60 9.95 1.01
C MET A 172 22.63 8.53 1.58
N THR A 173 21.44 7.97 1.77
CA THR A 173 21.24 6.60 2.22
C THR A 173 20.62 5.73 1.13
N VAL A 174 21.24 4.58 0.88
CA VAL A 174 20.75 3.56 -0.07
C VAL A 174 20.63 2.22 0.65
N LYS A 175 19.49 1.56 0.46
CA LYS A 175 19.24 0.20 0.95
C LYS A 175 19.29 -0.77 -0.21
N GLY A 176 19.86 -1.95 0.02
CA GLY A 176 19.96 -2.95 -1.03
C GLY A 176 20.55 -4.27 -0.57
N GLN A 177 20.87 -5.09 -1.56
CA GLN A 177 21.38 -6.44 -1.38
C GLN A 177 22.84 -6.51 -1.80
N LEU A 178 23.71 -6.89 -0.87
CA LEU A 178 25.17 -6.88 -1.05
C LEU A 178 25.64 -8.10 -1.86
N LYS A 179 26.16 -7.88 -3.08
CA LYS A 179 26.67 -8.95 -3.95
C LYS A 179 28.16 -9.20 -3.79
N ARG A 180 28.94 -8.19 -3.41
CA ARG A 180 30.39 -8.30 -3.27
C ARG A 180 30.86 -7.40 -2.14
N LEU A 181 31.82 -7.87 -1.37
CA LEU A 181 32.53 -7.09 -0.36
C LEU A 181 33.93 -7.63 -0.18
N VAL A 182 34.95 -6.88 -0.61
CA VAL A 182 36.34 -7.32 -0.60
C VAL A 182 37.25 -6.23 -0.02
N PRO A 183 38.35 -6.61 0.66
CA PRO A 183 39.36 -5.64 1.05
C PRO A 183 40.07 -5.10 -0.20
N LEU A 184 40.35 -3.79 -0.19
CA LEU A 184 41.15 -3.09 -1.18
C LEU A 184 42.38 -2.51 -0.48
N LYS A 185 43.55 -2.55 -1.13
CA LYS A 185 44.75 -1.90 -0.59
C LYS A 185 44.65 -0.40 -0.88
N PRO A 186 44.57 0.47 0.14
CA PRO A 186 44.61 1.91 -0.10
C PRO A 186 46.01 2.32 -0.58
N GLU A 187 46.05 3.35 -1.41
CA GLU A 187 47.28 4.06 -1.77
C GLU A 187 47.76 4.92 -0.60
N GLU A 188 49.02 5.35 -0.65
CA GLU A 188 49.55 6.30 0.31
C GLU A 188 48.74 7.59 0.27
N ASN A 189 48.24 8.00 1.44
CA ASN A 189 47.34 9.15 1.56
C ASN A 189 47.69 9.94 2.81
N LYS A 190 47.45 11.25 2.74
CA LYS A 190 47.75 12.21 3.82
C LYS A 190 46.83 12.07 5.03
N PHE A 191 45.70 11.36 4.88
CA PHE A 191 44.66 11.23 5.89
C PHE A 191 44.77 9.97 6.76
N GLY A 192 45.81 9.15 6.55
CA GLY A 192 46.10 7.99 7.39
C GLY A 192 45.12 6.82 7.21
N ILE A 193 44.39 6.75 6.09
CA ILE A 193 43.48 5.63 5.79
C ILE A 193 44.32 4.39 5.46
N LYS A 194 44.22 3.37 6.33
CA LYS A 194 44.96 2.09 6.20
C LYS A 194 44.08 0.91 5.78
N THR A 195 42.79 0.98 6.08
CA THR A 195 41.81 -0.04 5.75
C THR A 195 40.80 0.53 4.77
N LEU A 196 40.58 -0.20 3.69
CA LEU A 196 39.61 0.17 2.66
C LEU A 196 38.93 -1.10 2.17
N TYR A 197 37.61 -1.04 2.04
CA TYR A 197 36.81 -2.14 1.53
C TYR A 197 35.98 -1.64 0.37
N GLU A 198 35.91 -2.45 -0.67
CA GLU A 198 35.06 -2.23 -1.83
C GLU A 198 33.86 -3.17 -1.75
N GLY A 199 32.67 -2.60 -1.88
CA GLY A 199 31.45 -3.38 -2.01
C GLY A 199 30.60 -3.00 -3.22
N TRP A 200 29.84 -3.98 -3.68
CA TRP A 200 28.87 -3.83 -4.76
C TRP A 200 27.52 -4.38 -4.30
N PHE A 201 26.46 -3.63 -4.52
CA PHE A 201 25.11 -4.00 -4.08
C PHE A 201 24.05 -3.54 -5.09
N PHE A 202 22.86 -4.13 -5.02
CA PHE A 202 21.72 -3.75 -5.85
C PHE A 202 20.66 -3.09 -5.01
N SER A 203 20.22 -1.89 -5.41
CA SER A 203 19.04 -1.25 -4.81
C SER A 203 17.79 -1.80 -5.47
N LYS A 204 16.62 -1.57 -4.85
CA LYS A 204 15.33 -2.05 -5.36
C LYS A 204 15.03 -1.54 -6.78
N ASP A 205 15.52 -0.34 -7.11
CA ASP A 205 15.25 0.39 -8.34
C ASP A 205 16.40 0.38 -9.37
N SER A 206 17.56 -0.23 -9.05
CA SER A 206 18.70 -0.28 -9.99
C SER A 206 18.65 -1.45 -10.97
N GLY A 207 17.71 -2.39 -10.78
CA GLY A 207 17.56 -3.56 -11.63
C GLY A 207 18.83 -4.44 -11.62
N THR A 208 19.42 -4.64 -12.80
CA THR A 208 20.67 -5.40 -12.98
C THR A 208 21.93 -4.54 -12.88
N HIS A 209 21.80 -3.23 -12.65
CA HIS A 209 22.93 -2.33 -12.52
C HIS A 209 23.29 -2.17 -11.04
N PRO A 210 24.56 -2.36 -10.66
CA PRO A 210 24.95 -2.28 -9.27
C PRO A 210 25.26 -0.84 -8.86
N TRP A 211 25.22 -0.61 -7.55
CA TRP A 211 25.90 0.47 -6.88
C TRP A 211 27.25 -0.01 -6.39
N ARG A 212 28.22 0.90 -6.38
CA ARG A 212 29.54 0.68 -5.79
C ARG A 212 29.68 1.53 -4.54
N PHE A 213 30.32 1.00 -3.50
CA PHE A 213 30.74 1.81 -2.37
C PHE A 213 32.15 1.48 -1.92
N LEU A 214 32.77 2.47 -1.29
CA LEU A 214 34.02 2.33 -0.56
C LEU A 214 33.76 2.66 0.91
N CYS A 215 34.26 1.84 1.82
CA CYS A 215 34.17 2.10 3.25
C CYS A 215 35.46 1.75 4.00
N THR A 216 35.65 2.36 5.17
CA THR A 216 36.87 2.18 5.98
C THR A 216 36.68 1.14 7.08
N GLN A 217 35.44 0.89 7.48
CA GLN A 217 35.06 0.02 8.60
C GLN A 217 33.91 -0.92 8.19
N LEU A 218 33.97 -2.16 8.68
CA LEU A 218 32.91 -3.16 8.49
C LEU A 218 32.25 -3.47 9.84
N PRO A 219 30.92 -3.71 9.86
CA PRO A 219 30.25 -4.26 11.02
C PRO A 219 30.77 -5.69 11.31
N GLU A 220 30.77 -6.06 12.59
CA GLU A 220 31.25 -7.36 13.02
C GLU A 220 30.41 -8.51 12.42
N GLY A 221 31.07 -9.57 11.97
CA GLY A 221 30.43 -10.79 11.46
C GLY A 221 29.82 -10.69 10.06
N ILE A 222 29.91 -9.55 9.38
CA ILE A 222 29.38 -9.43 8.01
C ILE A 222 30.12 -10.36 7.05
N PRO A 223 29.41 -11.12 6.18
CA PRO A 223 30.07 -11.95 5.18
C PRO A 223 30.82 -11.10 4.17
N THR A 224 32.07 -11.47 3.90
CA THR A 224 32.94 -10.85 2.91
C THR A 224 33.30 -11.84 1.81
N GLY A 225 33.40 -11.38 0.58
CA GLY A 225 33.78 -12.21 -0.55
C GLY A 225 33.62 -11.50 -1.90
N PRO A 226 34.27 -12.02 -2.95
CA PRO A 226 34.17 -11.48 -4.31
C PRO A 226 32.77 -11.67 -4.93
N ASP A 227 32.02 -12.65 -4.42
CA ASP A 227 30.66 -12.99 -4.83
C ASP A 227 29.90 -13.62 -3.65
N LEU A 228 28.91 -12.90 -3.10
CA LEU A 228 28.08 -13.32 -1.98
C LEU A 228 26.75 -13.86 -2.52
N GLN A 229 26.51 -15.17 -2.35
CA GLN A 229 25.29 -15.82 -2.85
C GLN A 229 24.04 -15.45 -2.05
N GLU A 230 24.17 -15.29 -0.74
CA GLU A 230 23.06 -14.96 0.15
C GLU A 230 22.57 -13.51 -0.01
N MET A 231 23.37 -12.67 -0.67
CA MET A 231 23.05 -11.28 -0.98
C MET A 231 22.43 -10.50 0.22
N PRO A 232 23.14 -10.42 1.36
CA PRO A 232 22.55 -9.92 2.61
C PRO A 232 22.06 -8.47 2.47
N SER A 233 21.02 -8.15 3.25
CA SER A 233 20.42 -6.82 3.26
C SER A 233 21.31 -5.83 4.00
N VAL A 234 21.66 -4.74 3.32
CA VAL A 234 22.54 -3.69 3.82
C VAL A 234 21.93 -2.30 3.60
N GLN A 235 22.34 -1.37 4.45
CA GLN A 235 22.13 0.06 4.27
C GLN A 235 23.49 0.75 4.24
N ILE A 236 23.72 1.53 3.20
CA ILE A 236 24.91 2.31 2.98
C ILE A 236 24.51 3.77 3.11
N THR A 237 25.13 4.47 4.05
CA THR A 237 25.00 5.92 4.19
C THR A 237 26.37 6.54 3.92
N GLY A 238 26.43 7.40 2.90
CA GLY A 238 27.70 7.95 2.45
C GLY A 238 27.54 9.06 1.43
N TYR A 239 28.66 9.68 1.10
CA TYR A 239 28.74 10.77 0.14
C TYR A 239 28.79 10.23 -1.28
N TYR A 240 27.94 10.75 -2.16
CA TYR A 240 28.03 10.41 -3.58
C TYR A 240 29.25 11.07 -4.22
N PHE A 241 30.11 10.27 -4.86
CA PHE A 241 31.37 10.75 -5.42
C PHE A 241 31.29 11.00 -6.91
N LYS A 242 30.90 9.98 -7.69
CA LYS A 242 30.85 10.06 -9.16
C LYS A 242 30.07 8.90 -9.75
N LYS A 243 29.76 9.03 -11.05
CA LYS A 243 29.43 7.89 -11.90
C LYS A 243 30.72 7.17 -12.32
N TYR A 244 31.01 6.04 -11.68
CA TYR A 244 32.25 5.27 -11.82
C TYR A 244 32.19 4.27 -12.98
N GLY A 245 33.20 4.27 -13.85
CA GLY A 245 33.32 3.29 -14.94
C GLY A 245 33.99 1.98 -14.51
N TYR A 246 33.40 0.84 -14.89
CA TYR A 246 33.91 -0.49 -14.56
C TYR A 246 33.71 -1.49 -15.70
N PRO A 247 34.56 -2.53 -15.79
CA PRO A 247 34.32 -3.64 -16.70
C PRO A 247 33.24 -4.56 -16.13
N SER A 248 32.12 -4.70 -16.84
CA SER A 248 31.08 -5.68 -16.51
C SER A 248 31.54 -7.10 -16.81
N GLN A 249 30.88 -8.10 -16.22
CA GLN A 249 31.14 -9.52 -16.50
C GLN A 249 30.92 -9.89 -17.98
N ALA A 250 30.06 -9.16 -18.69
CA ALA A 250 29.81 -9.32 -20.11
C ALA A 250 30.91 -8.70 -20.99
N GLY A 251 32.01 -8.21 -20.39
CA GLY A 251 33.14 -7.60 -21.11
C GLY A 251 32.87 -6.18 -21.63
N LYS A 252 31.68 -5.63 -21.40
CA LYS A 252 31.35 -4.24 -21.75
C LYS A 252 31.71 -3.30 -20.61
N LEU A 253 32.26 -2.14 -20.94
CA LEU A 253 32.44 -1.08 -19.97
C LEU A 253 31.08 -0.48 -19.62
N GLN A 254 30.77 -0.43 -18.34
CA GLN A 254 29.53 0.12 -17.80
C GLN A 254 29.84 1.13 -16.71
N THR A 255 28.84 1.88 -16.29
CA THR A 255 28.95 2.82 -15.18
C THR A 255 28.04 2.46 -14.02
N ALA A 256 28.48 2.82 -12.81
CA ALA A 256 27.76 2.62 -11.57
C ALA A 256 27.92 3.86 -10.67
N PRO A 257 26.91 4.22 -9.86
CA PRO A 257 27.07 5.25 -8.84
C PRO A 257 28.06 4.78 -7.76
N LEU A 258 28.96 5.68 -7.34
CA LEU A 258 29.96 5.41 -6.31
C LEU A 258 29.67 6.22 -5.03
N LEU A 259 29.47 5.52 -3.92
CA LEU A 259 29.30 6.08 -2.58
C LEU A 259 30.55 5.93 -1.72
N ILE A 260 30.85 6.93 -0.91
CA ILE A 260 31.96 6.94 0.05
C ILE A 260 31.38 6.95 1.46
N ALA A 261 31.55 5.86 2.20
CA ALA A 261 30.99 5.66 3.53
C ALA A 261 32.09 5.47 4.58
N GLY A 262 31.77 5.72 5.85
CA GLY A 262 32.62 5.35 6.97
C GLY A 262 32.44 3.86 7.27
N GLN A 263 31.21 3.50 7.63
CA GLN A 263 30.76 2.16 7.96
C GLN A 263 29.47 1.82 7.18
N ILE A 264 29.17 0.52 7.05
CA ILE A 264 27.89 0.02 6.53
C ILE A 264 27.03 -0.59 7.65
N ARG A 265 25.72 -0.51 7.48
CA ARG A 265 24.76 -1.17 8.38
C ARG A 265 24.29 -2.48 7.75
N TRP A 266 24.57 -3.59 8.41
CA TRP A 266 24.11 -4.92 8.02
C TRP A 266 22.87 -5.30 8.84
N PHE A 267 21.82 -5.74 8.14
CA PHE A 267 20.66 -6.34 8.79
C PHE A 267 20.79 -7.84 8.65
N LEU A 268 20.99 -8.53 9.78
CA LEU A 268 20.78 -9.97 9.85
C LEU A 268 19.39 -10.24 9.29
N ALA A 269 19.27 -11.23 8.41
CA ALA A 269 17.97 -11.70 8.01
C ALA A 269 17.30 -12.23 9.29
N SER A 270 16.47 -11.40 9.94
CA SER A 270 15.47 -11.92 10.83
C SER A 270 14.76 -13.00 10.03
N GLU A 271 14.64 -14.20 10.58
CA GLU A 271 13.74 -15.23 10.11
C GLU A 271 12.36 -14.59 10.00
N THR A 272 12.13 -13.91 8.88
CA THR A 272 10.85 -13.33 8.56
C THR A 272 10.03 -14.57 8.34
N PRO A 273 8.99 -14.84 9.17
CA PRO A 273 8.12 -15.96 8.91
C PRO A 273 7.71 -15.78 7.45
N GLN A 274 8.14 -16.70 6.58
CA GLN A 274 7.77 -16.67 5.19
C GLN A 274 6.27 -16.45 5.21
N ALA A 275 5.80 -15.28 4.75
CA ALA A 275 4.38 -15.04 4.62
C ALA A 275 3.89 -16.26 3.83
N PRO A 276 3.06 -17.14 4.43
CA PRO A 276 2.82 -18.44 3.85
C PRO A 276 2.31 -18.18 2.45
N SER A 277 3.07 -18.63 1.45
CA SER A 277 2.68 -18.56 0.05
C SER A 277 1.21 -18.93 0.00
N SER A 278 0.38 -17.99 -0.42
CA SER A 278 -1.08 -17.99 -0.26
C SER A 278 -1.79 -19.13 -1.03
N SER A 279 -1.04 -20.13 -1.48
CA SER A 279 -1.50 -21.41 -2.01
C SER A 279 -2.34 -22.21 -1.01
N GLY A 280 -2.21 -21.96 0.31
CA GLY A 280 -3.06 -22.56 1.34
C GLY A 280 -4.43 -21.91 1.44
N ALA A 281 -4.49 -20.58 1.52
CA ALA A 281 -5.73 -19.82 1.71
C ALA A 281 -6.71 -19.97 0.55
N VAL A 282 -6.20 -20.04 -0.69
CA VAL A 282 -7.04 -20.25 -1.89
C VAL A 282 -7.78 -21.59 -1.82
N LYS A 283 -7.16 -22.65 -1.29
CA LYS A 283 -7.82 -23.97 -1.13
C LYS A 283 -9.00 -23.89 -0.17
N TYR A 284 -8.85 -23.19 0.97
CA TYR A 284 -9.93 -23.04 1.94
C TYR A 284 -11.08 -22.18 1.41
N ILE A 285 -10.78 -21.13 0.63
CA ILE A 285 -11.79 -20.28 -0.01
C ILE A 285 -12.57 -21.08 -1.07
N VAL A 286 -11.90 -21.87 -1.91
CA VAL A 286 -12.57 -22.73 -2.90
C VAL A 286 -13.46 -23.78 -2.22
N ILE A 287 -12.98 -24.41 -1.15
CA ILE A 287 -13.78 -25.38 -0.37
C ILE A 287 -15.00 -24.69 0.25
N LEU A 288 -14.84 -23.48 0.80
CA LEU A 288 -15.95 -22.72 1.40
C LEU A 288 -17.05 -22.42 0.37
N PHE A 289 -16.67 -21.92 -0.81
CA PHE A 289 -17.63 -21.66 -1.90
C PHE A 289 -18.32 -22.93 -2.38
N LEU A 290 -17.59 -24.04 -2.48
CA LEU A 290 -18.14 -25.32 -2.91
C LEU A 290 -19.17 -25.86 -1.90
N VAL A 291 -18.88 -25.75 -0.59
CA VAL A 291 -19.83 -26.10 0.48
C VAL A 291 -21.08 -25.22 0.43
N ILE A 292 -20.93 -23.91 0.25
CA ILE A 292 -22.06 -22.98 0.12
C ILE A 292 -22.92 -23.34 -1.09
N SER A 293 -22.31 -23.60 -2.25
CA SER A 293 -23.05 -24.00 -3.46
C SER A 293 -23.78 -25.33 -3.29
N ILE A 294 -23.17 -26.33 -2.67
CA ILE A 294 -23.82 -27.63 -2.40
C ILE A 294 -24.99 -27.46 -1.44
N THR A 295 -24.83 -26.69 -0.36
CA THR A 295 -25.91 -26.47 0.60
C THR A 295 -27.09 -25.73 -0.03
N LEU A 296 -26.83 -24.75 -0.91
CA LEU A 296 -27.87 -24.03 -1.64
C LEU A 296 -28.60 -24.95 -2.63
N ALA A 297 -27.87 -25.76 -3.39
CA ALA A 297 -28.45 -26.74 -4.31
C ALA A 297 -29.30 -27.79 -3.59
N PHE A 298 -28.82 -28.30 -2.45
CA PHE A 298 -29.56 -29.25 -1.62
C PHE A 298 -30.85 -28.65 -1.05
N LEU A 299 -30.82 -27.38 -0.64
CA LEU A 299 -32.02 -26.67 -0.16
C LEU A 299 -33.04 -26.48 -1.28
N ILE A 300 -32.61 -26.08 -2.47
CA ILE A 300 -33.50 -25.94 -3.64
C ILE A 300 -34.11 -27.29 -4.00
N TRP A 301 -33.31 -28.35 -4.06
CA TRP A 301 -33.78 -29.69 -4.38
C TRP A 301 -34.76 -30.23 -3.34
N ARG A 302 -34.51 -30.01 -2.05
CA ARG A 302 -35.45 -30.38 -1.00
C ARG A 302 -36.75 -29.59 -1.11
N PHE A 303 -36.69 -28.33 -1.48
CA PHE A 303 -37.87 -27.49 -1.63
C PHE A 303 -38.71 -27.93 -2.83
N THR A 304 -38.09 -28.24 -3.97
CA THR A 304 -38.80 -28.69 -5.18
C THR A 304 -39.40 -30.08 -5.03
N ILE A 305 -38.73 -31.00 -4.32
CA ILE A 305 -39.32 -32.30 -3.97
C ILE A 305 -40.52 -32.12 -3.03
N ASN A 306 -40.43 -31.21 -2.06
CA ASN A 306 -41.48 -31.00 -1.07
C ASN A 306 -42.65 -30.15 -1.59
N ASP A 307 -42.51 -29.50 -2.75
CA ASP A 307 -43.57 -28.70 -3.40
C ASP A 307 -44.44 -29.52 -4.37
N GLN A 308 -44.04 -30.75 -4.70
CA GLN A 308 -44.88 -31.67 -5.47
C GLN A 308 -46.10 -32.21 -4.68
N GLU A 309 -46.15 -32.01 -3.36
CA GLU A 309 -47.34 -32.33 -2.56
C GLU A 309 -48.39 -31.21 -2.54
N PHE A 310 -48.01 -29.94 -2.81
CA PHE A 310 -48.97 -28.82 -2.89
C PHE A 310 -49.61 -28.67 -4.27
N ALA A 311 -48.95 -29.10 -5.34
CA ALA A 311 -49.52 -29.13 -6.69
C ALA A 311 -50.67 -30.17 -6.85
N ARG A 312 -50.86 -31.07 -5.86
CA ARG A 312 -51.97 -32.05 -5.85
C ARG A 312 -53.09 -31.71 -4.86
N SER A 313 -52.97 -30.68 -4.03
CA SER A 313 -53.99 -30.35 -3.01
C SER A 313 -54.99 -29.29 -3.50
N LYS A 314 -56.04 -29.74 -4.22
CA LYS A 314 -57.41 -29.19 -4.29
C LYS A 314 -57.69 -27.68 -4.57
N THR A 315 -56.71 -26.79 -4.72
CA THR A 315 -56.92 -25.34 -4.95
C THR A 315 -56.81 -24.92 -6.42
N ALA A 316 -56.08 -25.67 -7.26
CA ALA A 316 -56.04 -25.43 -8.71
C ALA A 316 -57.40 -25.64 -9.40
N LYS A 317 -58.34 -26.33 -8.76
CA LYS A 317 -59.71 -26.55 -9.25
C LYS A 317 -60.71 -25.46 -8.86
N LEU A 318 -60.27 -24.42 -8.14
CA LEU A 318 -61.11 -23.29 -7.69
C LEU A 318 -60.76 -21.95 -8.38
N MET A 319 -59.71 -21.91 -9.22
CA MET A 319 -59.26 -20.69 -9.91
C MET A 319 -59.65 -20.62 -11.40
N GLU A 320 -60.36 -21.62 -11.93
CA GLU A 320 -61.10 -21.46 -13.19
C GLU A 320 -62.48 -20.85 -12.90
N ARG A 321 -62.61 -19.52 -13.02
CA ARG A 321 -63.89 -18.85 -13.21
C ARG A 321 -63.73 -17.56 -14.04
N PRO A 322 -64.78 -17.19 -14.80
CA PRO A 322 -64.70 -16.78 -16.19
C PRO A 322 -64.79 -15.26 -16.38
N ASP A 323 -64.31 -14.81 -17.54
CA ASP A 323 -64.33 -13.41 -18.00
C ASP A 323 -65.75 -12.78 -17.91
N MET A 324 -65.90 -11.76 -17.08
CA MET A 324 -67.06 -10.87 -17.07
C MET A 324 -66.60 -9.45 -17.43
N SER A 325 -67.15 -8.92 -18.52
CA SER A 325 -66.72 -7.67 -19.16
C SER A 325 -67.38 -6.43 -18.56
N MET A 326 -66.75 -5.27 -18.80
CA MET A 326 -66.99 -3.95 -18.21
C MET A 326 -68.40 -3.33 -18.44
N ASP A 327 -69.26 -3.93 -19.25
CA ASP A 327 -70.57 -3.34 -19.60
C ASP A 327 -71.65 -3.48 -18.51
N ASP A 328 -71.50 -4.38 -17.55
CA ASP A 328 -72.45 -4.52 -16.42
C ASP A 328 -72.32 -3.42 -15.35
N LEU A 329 -71.27 -2.60 -15.42
CA LEU A 329 -71.02 -1.51 -14.46
C LEU A 329 -71.75 -0.19 -14.79
N LYS A 330 -72.47 -0.10 -15.90
CA LYS A 330 -73.18 1.14 -16.32
C LYS A 330 -74.56 1.34 -15.71
N ASN A 331 -75.13 0.34 -15.03
CA ASN A 331 -76.50 0.40 -14.49
C ASN A 331 -76.58 0.61 -12.97
N ILE A 332 -75.47 0.98 -12.31
CA ILE A 332 -75.50 1.29 -10.88
C ILE A 332 -75.80 2.78 -10.69
N LYS A 333 -77.03 3.06 -10.25
CA LYS A 333 -77.57 4.39 -9.95
C LYS A 333 -76.81 5.04 -8.79
N THR A 334 -76.03 6.08 -9.07
CA THR A 334 -75.34 6.89 -8.05
C THR A 334 -76.33 7.84 -7.39
N VAL A 335 -76.43 7.80 -6.06
CA VAL A 335 -77.16 8.79 -5.25
C VAL A 335 -76.19 9.89 -4.84
N ASP A 336 -76.57 11.14 -5.08
CA ASP A 336 -75.74 12.31 -4.74
C ASP A 336 -75.80 12.60 -3.24
N ILE A 337 -74.63 12.70 -2.62
CA ILE A 337 -74.43 12.82 -1.17
C ILE A 337 -75.03 14.15 -0.64
N GLY A 338 -75.13 15.18 -1.48
CA GLY A 338 -75.74 16.47 -1.11
C GLY A 338 -77.23 16.38 -0.77
N GLU A 339 -77.96 15.48 -1.43
CA GLU A 339 -79.41 15.28 -1.19
C GLU A 339 -79.66 14.59 0.15
N VAL A 340 -78.80 13.62 0.51
CA VAL A 340 -78.86 12.88 1.77
C VAL A 340 -78.53 13.79 2.98
N LEU A 341 -77.58 14.70 2.83
CA LEU A 341 -77.22 15.66 3.89
C LEU A 341 -78.30 16.72 4.12
N LYS A 342 -79.01 17.15 3.07
CA LYS A 342 -80.13 18.09 3.20
C LYS A 342 -81.31 17.45 3.93
N GLN A 343 -81.57 16.17 3.66
CA GLN A 343 -82.61 15.38 4.33
C GLN A 343 -82.32 15.15 5.83
N LEU A 344 -81.04 15.01 6.21
CA LEU A 344 -80.64 14.94 7.62
C LEU A 344 -80.73 16.29 8.36
N GLY A 345 -80.54 17.42 7.66
CA GLY A 345 -80.66 18.76 8.25
C GLY A 345 -82.09 19.13 8.60
N GLU A 346 -83.06 18.81 7.73
CA GLU A 346 -84.49 19.08 7.97
C GLU A 346 -85.10 18.18 9.06
N GLN A 347 -84.45 17.06 9.39
CA GLN A 347 -84.88 16.14 10.45
C GLN A 347 -84.34 16.52 11.85
N ALA A 348 -83.37 17.44 11.93
CA ALA A 348 -82.80 17.91 13.20
C ALA A 348 -83.55 19.13 13.80
N ASP A 349 -84.31 19.89 12.99
CA ASP A 349 -85.06 21.08 13.42
C ASP A 349 -86.50 20.76 13.89
N SER A 350 -86.95 19.50 13.82
CA SER A 350 -88.32 19.09 14.20
C SER A 350 -88.46 18.44 15.59
N ASP A 351 -87.38 18.31 16.37
CA ASP A 351 -87.40 17.61 17.67
C ASP A 351 -87.11 18.52 18.88
N SER A 352 -87.23 19.85 18.73
CA SER A 352 -87.05 20.83 19.81
C SER A 352 -88.36 21.46 20.29
N THR A 353 -89.27 20.66 20.83
CA THR A 353 -90.36 21.09 21.73
C THR A 353 -90.87 19.91 22.55
N ASP A 354 -90.41 19.71 23.80
CA ASP A 354 -91.26 19.79 24.99
C ASP A 354 -90.43 19.68 26.29
N LYS A 355 -90.93 20.33 27.36
CA LYS A 355 -90.27 20.62 28.64
C LYS A 355 -91.00 19.84 29.78
N PRO A 356 -90.74 20.04 31.10
CA PRO A 356 -90.26 18.99 32.01
C PRO A 356 -91.21 18.62 33.18
N GLY A 357 -90.88 17.58 33.94
CA GLY A 357 -91.52 17.24 35.23
C GLY A 357 -90.51 16.66 36.23
N LYS A 358 -90.46 17.26 37.44
CA LYS A 358 -89.46 17.16 38.52
C LYS A 358 -90.00 16.32 39.72
N PRO A 359 -89.37 16.21 40.92
CA PRO A 359 -88.82 14.97 41.50
C PRO A 359 -89.30 14.68 42.96
N ASP A 360 -88.47 13.96 43.74
CA ASP A 360 -88.29 13.92 45.23
C ASP A 360 -89.00 12.79 46.03
N PRO A 361 -88.55 12.46 47.28
CA PRO A 361 -87.18 12.25 47.80
C PRO A 361 -87.08 11.08 48.83
N ASP A 362 -85.98 11.08 49.61
CA ASP A 362 -85.71 10.44 50.92
C ASP A 362 -84.91 9.12 50.86
N SER A 363 -83.88 8.85 51.65
CA SER A 363 -83.56 9.28 53.02
C SER A 363 -82.10 9.01 53.38
N ASP A 364 -81.77 9.53 54.55
CA ASP A 364 -80.51 9.95 55.14
C ASP A 364 -79.51 8.87 55.60
N LYS A 365 -78.33 9.39 55.91
CA LYS A 365 -77.10 8.81 56.49
C LYS A 365 -77.30 8.26 57.92
N PRO A 366 -76.35 7.48 58.50
CA PRO A 366 -75.05 8.01 58.97
C PRO A 366 -73.80 7.39 58.33
#